data_AF-A0A7D6ZVR2-F1
#
_entry.id   AF-A0A7D6ZVR2-F1
#
_cell.length_a   1.000
_cell.length_b   1.000
_cell.length_c   1.000
_cell.angle_alpha   90.00
_cell.angle_beta   90.00
_cell.angle_gamma   90.00
#
_symmetry.space_group_name_H-M   'P 1'
#
loop_
_entity.id
_entity.type
_entity.pdbx_description
1 polymer ?
#
loop_
_entity_poly.entity_id
_entity_poly.type
_entity_poly.pdbx_seq_one_letter_code
_entity_poly.pdbx_strand_id
1 'polypeptide(L)' 'MAADEQCEHCGWPTARPFQTISRHPTSEGTVTYTRCACGALRVTLSPTAFGITRTIRRNPS' A
#
# COMPACT_ATOMS: atom_id res chain seq x y z
N MET A 1 -8.60 10.40 4.70
CA MET A 1 -8.73 9.59 5.93
C MET A 1 -8.28 8.17 5.57
N ALA A 2 -7.13 7.70 6.09
CA ALA A 2 -6.70 6.31 5.87
C ALA A 2 -7.67 5.42 6.66
N ALA A 3 -8.51 4.67 5.95
CA ALA A 3 -9.46 3.75 6.56
C ALA A 3 -8.70 2.86 7.54
N ASP A 4 -9.25 2.71 8.73
CA ASP A 4 -8.73 1.89 9.82
C ASP A 4 -8.19 0.55 9.30
N GLU A 5 -6.88 0.51 9.01
CA GLU A 5 -6.27 -0.64 8.35
C GLU A 5 -5.97 -1.66 9.45
N GLN A 6 -6.99 -2.18 10.12
CA GLN A 6 -6.87 -3.25 11.10
C GLN A 6 -7.18 -4.59 10.43
N CYS A 7 -6.53 -5.65 10.87
CA CYS A 7 -6.79 -6.98 10.34
C CYS A 7 -8.20 -7.43 10.73
N GLU A 8 -9.06 -7.70 9.75
CA GLU A 8 -10.45 -8.16 9.98
C GLU A 8 -10.55 -9.47 10.77
N HIS A 9 -9.47 -10.26 10.84
CA HIS A 9 -9.41 -11.50 11.59
C HIS A 9 -9.05 -11.33 13.08
N CYS A 10 -8.28 -10.31 13.44
CA CYS A 10 -7.70 -10.21 14.79
C CYS A 10 -7.59 -8.79 15.35
N GLY A 11 -8.02 -7.77 14.60
CA GLY A 11 -7.96 -6.36 14.99
C GLY A 11 -6.55 -5.75 15.01
N TRP A 12 -5.52 -6.49 14.59
CA TRP A 12 -4.16 -5.99 14.65
C TRP A 12 -3.94 -4.83 13.66
N PRO A 13 -3.30 -3.71 14.08
CA PRO A 13 -3.07 -2.58 13.20
C PRO A 13 -2.06 -2.95 12.10
N THR A 14 -2.47 -2.87 10.84
CA THR A 14 -1.59 -3.16 9.69
C THR A 14 -0.52 -2.10 9.49
N ALA A 15 -0.61 -0.95 10.15
CA ALA A 15 0.48 0.02 10.26
C ALA A 15 1.73 -0.56 10.97
N ARG A 16 1.57 -1.66 11.72
CA ARG A 16 2.67 -2.41 12.35
C ARG A 16 2.69 -3.83 11.79
N PRO A 17 3.21 -4.04 10.57
CA PRO A 17 3.32 -5.37 10.00
C PRO A 17 4.24 -6.21 10.89
N PHE A 18 3.77 -7.39 11.30
CA PHE A 18 4.52 -8.27 12.18
C PHE A 18 5.78 -8.80 11.49
N GLN A 19 5.63 -9.21 10.23
CA GLN A 19 6.76 -9.63 9.40
C GLN A 19 6.46 -9.37 7.92
N THR A 20 7.39 -8.74 7.20
CA THR A 20 7.37 -8.74 5.74
C THR A 20 7.92 -10.07 5.27
N ILE A 21 7.11 -10.85 4.55
CA ILE A 21 7.50 -12.18 4.07
C ILE A 21 8.37 -12.04 2.82
N SER A 22 7.88 -11.26 1.85
CA SER A 22 8.53 -11.11 0.55
C SER A 22 8.25 -9.74 -0.07
N ARG A 23 9.20 -9.26 -0.86
CA ARG A 23 9.05 -8.08 -1.72
C ARG A 23 9.45 -8.48 -3.12
N HIS A 24 8.54 -8.28 -4.07
CA HIS A 24 8.74 -8.63 -5.46
C HIS A 24 8.64 -7.36 -6.30
N PRO A 25 9.73 -6.92 -6.94
CA PRO A 25 9.65 -5.86 -7.94
C PRO A 25 8.92 -6.41 -9.18
N THR A 26 7.99 -5.62 -9.69
CA THR A 26 7.23 -5.90 -10.92
C THR A 26 7.41 -4.72 -11.87
N SER A 27 6.98 -4.88 -13.12
CA SER A 27 7.10 -3.81 -14.12
C SER A 27 6.27 -2.55 -13.76
N GLU A 28 5.21 -2.71 -12.96
CA GLU A 28 4.29 -1.63 -12.57
C GLU A 28 4.66 -1.01 -11.21
N GLY A 29 5.44 -1.70 -10.38
CA GLY A 29 5.63 -1.32 -8.98
C GLY A 29 6.40 -2.33 -8.17
N THR A 30 6.32 -2.21 -6.85
CA THR A 30 6.80 -3.23 -5.92
C THR A 30 5.61 -3.84 -5.19
N VAL A 31 5.44 -5.16 -5.31
CA VAL A 31 4.46 -5.91 -4.54
C VAL A 31 5.10 -6.35 -3.23
N THR A 32 4.51 -5.98 -2.11
CA THR A 32 4.94 -6.35 -0.77
C THR A 32 3.92 -7.28 -0.13
N TYR A 33 4.38 -8.44 0.32
CA TYR A 33 3.60 -9.40 1.07
C TYR A 33 3.92 -9.26 2.56
N THR A 34 2.91 -8.94 3.37
CA THR A 34 3.03 -8.75 4.82
C THR A 34 2.16 -9.77 5.55
N ARG A 35 2.70 -10.34 6.63
CA ARG A 35 1.95 -11.25 7.50
C ARG A 35 1.52 -10.50 8.76
N CYS A 36 0.26 -10.70 9.12
CA CYS A 36 -0.25 -10.34 10.43
C CYS A 36 0.21 -11.35 11.49
N ALA A 37 0.23 -10.96 12.76
CA ALA A 37 0.52 -11.85 13.89
C ALA A 37 -0.46 -13.04 13.96
N CYS A 38 -1.72 -12.85 13.54
CA CYS A 38 -2.71 -13.93 13.47
C CYS A 38 -2.57 -14.84 12.24
N GLY A 39 -1.62 -14.56 11.35
CA GLY A 39 -1.33 -15.39 10.17
C GLY A 39 -1.98 -14.92 8.87
N ALA A 40 -2.89 -13.94 8.91
CA ALA A 40 -3.49 -13.35 7.72
C ALA A 40 -2.42 -12.72 6.80
N LEU A 41 -2.53 -12.97 5.50
CA LEU A 41 -1.62 -12.45 4.49
C LEU A 41 -2.21 -11.20 3.84
N ARG A 42 -1.43 -10.13 3.80
CA ARG A 42 -1.77 -8.87 3.15
C ARG A 42 -0.82 -8.62 1.99
N VAL A 43 -1.38 -8.19 0.86
CA VAL A 43 -0.63 -7.86 -0.35
C VAL A 43 -0.83 -6.38 -0.64
N THR A 44 0.27 -5.65 -0.84
CA THR A 44 0.24 -4.21 -1.14
C THR A 44 1.10 -3.93 -2.36
N LEU A 45 0.53 -3.28 -3.37
CA LEU A 45 1.27 -2.79 -4.54
C LEU A 45 1.66 -1.33 -4.28
N SER A 46 2.95 -1.05 -4.29
CA SER A 46 3.49 0.30 -4.36
C SER A 46 3.83 0.60 -5.82
N PRO A 47 2.97 1.31 -6.57
CA PRO A 47 3.22 1.59 -7.98
C PRO A 47 4.47 2.45 -8.13
N THR A 48 5.29 2.12 -9.13
CA THR A 48 6.39 2.99 -9.53
C THR A 48 5.75 4.18 -10.23
N ALA A 49 5.89 5.38 -9.67
CA ALA A 49 5.22 6.56 -10.22
C ALA A 49 5.71 6.84 -11.65
N PHE A 50 4.89 6.52 -12.66
CA PHE A 50 5.05 7.04 -14.01
C PHE A 50 4.23 8.32 -14.11
N GLY A 51 4.85 9.44 -13.76
CA GLY A 51 4.17 10.73 -13.70
C GLY A 51 3.97 11.34 -15.08
N ILE A 52 2.71 11.55 -15.47
CA ILE A 52 2.34 12.71 -16.29
C ILE A 52 1.80 13.81 -15.38
N THR A 53 2.68 14.72 -14.94
CA THR A 53 2.26 15.90 -14.19
C THR A 53 1.57 16.86 -15.13
N ARG A 54 0.23 16.81 -15.19
CA ARG A 54 -0.56 17.76 -15.99
C ARG A 54 -0.96 18.95 -15.12
N THR A 55 -0.11 19.96 -15.08
CA THR A 55 -0.37 21.22 -14.37
C THR A 55 -1.36 22.06 -15.17
N ILE A 56 -2.66 21.95 -14.88
CA ILE A 56 -3.65 22.90 -15.39
C ILE A 56 -3.63 24.17 -14.53
N ARG A 57 -3.02 25.25 -15.02
CA ARG A 57 -3.25 26.58 -14.46
C ARG A 57 -4.59 27.10 -15.00
N ARG A 58 -5.60 27.21 -14.13
CA ARG A 58 -6.81 27.99 -14.45
C ARG A 58 -6.52 29.46 -14.21
N ASN A 59 -6.71 30.29 -15.24
CA ASN A 59 -6.69 31.74 -15.14
C ASN A 59 -8.11 32.23 -14.80
N PRO A 60 -8.32 32.99 -13.72
CA PRO A 60 -9.58 33.68 -13.48
C PRO A 60 -9.66 34.96 -14.33
N SER A 61 -10.80 35.19 -15.00
CA SER A 61 -11.17 36.46 -15.63
C SER A 61 -12.46 36.97 -15.01
#